data_AF-A0A059BAE0-F1
#
_entry.id   AF-A0A059BAE0-F1
#
_cell.length_a   1.000
_cell.length_b   1.000
_cell.length_c   1.000
_cell.angle_alpha   90.00
_cell.angle_beta   90.00
_cell.angle_gamma   90.00
#
_symmetry.space_group_name_H-M   'P 1'
#
loop_
_entity.id
_entity.type
_entity.pdbx_description
1 polymer ?
#
loop_
_entity_poly.entity_id
_entity_poly.type
_entity_poly.pdbx_seq_one_letter_code
_entity_poly.pdbx_strand_id
1 'polypeptide(L)'
;MALSSVCPTEDAVREFLEYLVDPVIPATSVRDSPSPSQQQWVAKQVHGVVILYDYYHRKQHRQLEFLGFESFCKLIAVLKPPLLAYMKYLQRNDDAELVDPEKQLSLTEKTIMNACDLCMRLSASKDIPDIEGWSISEVAVFLVDSRKENCLLLFSKDSNGVWSLFEKDVDISNQSSEAMPDLKQCKKKRITKKPSRDDPSINEDAMQQLAFSSVKEATGMN
;
A
#
# COMPACT_ATOMS: atom_id res chain seq x y z
N MET A 1 23.29 -1.34 -31.14
CA MET A 1 22.52 -1.14 -29.90
C MET A 1 22.03 -2.51 -29.48
N ALA A 2 22.49 -3.03 -28.33
CA ALA A 2 21.92 -4.25 -27.80
C ALA A 2 20.47 -3.95 -27.40
N LEU A 3 19.52 -4.75 -27.89
CA LEU A 3 18.18 -4.79 -27.33
C LEU A 3 18.37 -5.12 -25.85
N SER A 4 18.09 -4.18 -24.94
CA SER A 4 18.09 -4.47 -23.52
C SER A 4 17.05 -5.56 -23.30
N SER A 5 17.49 -6.79 -23.06
CA SER A 5 16.60 -7.90 -22.74
C SER A 5 15.85 -7.53 -21.47
N VAL A 6 14.53 -7.51 -21.52
CA VAL A 6 13.70 -7.26 -20.34
C VAL A 6 13.96 -8.35 -19.31
N CYS A 7 14.13 -7.96 -18.05
CA CYS A 7 14.30 -8.90 -16.95
C CYS A 7 13.09 -9.82 -16.86
N PRO A 8 13.27 -11.16 -16.96
CA PRO A 8 12.19 -12.12 -16.81
C PRO A 8 11.45 -11.99 -15.47
N THR A 9 10.22 -12.50 -15.42
CA THR A 9 9.35 -12.42 -14.27
C THR A 9 9.97 -13.02 -13.01
N GLU A 10 10.51 -14.23 -13.12
CA GLU A 10 11.09 -14.94 -11.99
C GLU A 10 12.33 -14.23 -11.43
N ASP A 11 13.15 -13.66 -12.30
CA ASP A 11 14.36 -12.94 -11.91
C ASP A 11 14.01 -11.60 -11.24
N ALA A 12 13.06 -10.85 -11.81
CA ALA A 12 12.61 -9.59 -11.22
C ALA A 12 11.96 -9.79 -9.84
N VAL A 13 11.06 -10.77 -9.72
CA VAL A 13 10.40 -11.08 -8.44
C VAL A 13 11.42 -11.59 -7.41
N ARG A 14 12.40 -12.38 -7.83
CA ARG A 14 13.48 -12.83 -6.95
C ARG A 14 14.27 -11.66 -6.38
N GLU A 15 14.71 -10.74 -7.22
CA GLU A 15 15.46 -9.55 -6.77
C GLU A 15 14.64 -8.70 -5.78
N PHE A 16 13.34 -8.51 -6.03
CA PHE A 16 12.47 -7.80 -5.09
C PHE A 16 12.30 -8.54 -3.76
N LEU A 17 12.19 -9.87 -3.78
CA LEU A 17 12.15 -10.69 -2.56
C LEU A 17 13.47 -10.59 -1.78
N GLU A 18 14.60 -10.71 -2.47
CA GLU A 18 15.93 -10.60 -1.85
C GLU A 18 16.14 -9.25 -1.20
N TYR A 19 15.67 -8.16 -1.83
CA TYR A 19 15.83 -6.83 -1.28
C TYR A 19 14.84 -6.50 -0.15
N LEU A 20 13.55 -6.80 -0.32
CA LEU A 20 12.51 -6.37 0.61
C LEU A 20 12.23 -7.39 1.71
N VAL A 21 12.33 -8.68 1.39
CA VAL A 21 11.84 -9.75 2.26
C VAL A 21 12.96 -10.43 3.05
N ASP A 22 14.12 -10.66 2.46
CA ASP A 22 15.24 -11.32 3.15
C ASP A 22 15.70 -10.61 4.43
N PRO A 23 15.74 -9.27 4.50
CA PRO A 23 16.11 -8.58 5.73
C PRO A 23 15.16 -8.84 6.90
N VAL A 24 13.96 -9.37 6.62
CA VAL A 24 12.84 -9.42 7.57
C VAL A 24 12.43 -10.85 7.91
N ILE A 25 12.84 -11.80 7.09
CA ILE A 25 12.66 -13.23 7.37
C ILE A 25 13.83 -13.70 8.25
N PRO A 26 13.55 -14.35 9.39
CA PRO A 26 14.59 -14.94 10.20
C PRO A 26 15.41 -16.00 9.42
N ALA A 27 16.74 -15.89 9.44
CA ALA A 27 17.64 -16.86 8.82
C ALA A 27 17.56 -18.27 9.45
N THR A 28 17.00 -18.37 10.65
CA THR A 28 16.79 -19.62 11.39
C THR A 28 15.32 -19.76 11.75
N SER A 29 14.59 -20.65 11.09
CA SER A 29 13.23 -21.01 11.47
C SER A 29 13.05 -22.51 11.39
N VAL A 30 12.78 -23.15 12.52
CA VAL A 30 12.18 -24.50 12.53
C VAL A 30 11.12 -24.69 13.62
N ARG A 31 10.98 -23.85 14.66
CA ARG A 31 10.08 -24.21 15.79
C ARG A 31 9.01 -23.22 16.25
N ASP A 32 9.14 -21.93 16.01
CA ASP A 32 8.15 -20.97 16.52
C ASP A 32 7.32 -20.36 15.37
N SER A 33 6.00 -20.33 15.56
CA SER A 33 5.08 -19.63 14.66
C SER A 33 5.42 -18.13 14.64
N PRO A 34 5.47 -17.47 13.47
CA PRO A 34 5.85 -16.06 13.39
C PRO A 34 4.91 -15.19 14.22
N SER A 35 5.48 -14.24 14.96
CA SER A 35 4.72 -13.36 15.84
C SER A 35 3.77 -12.45 15.03
N PRO A 36 2.71 -11.89 15.64
CA PRO A 36 1.80 -11.00 14.93
C PRO A 36 2.50 -9.80 14.28
N SER A 37 3.49 -9.21 14.94
CA SER A 37 4.27 -8.09 14.40
C SER A 37 5.14 -8.52 13.22
N GLN A 38 5.76 -9.70 13.29
CA GLN A 38 6.51 -10.26 12.16
C GLN A 38 5.61 -10.56 10.96
N GLN A 39 4.41 -11.12 11.20
CA GLN A 39 3.44 -11.36 10.13
C GLN A 39 3.04 -10.06 9.43
N GLN A 40 2.80 -8.99 10.18
CA GLN A 40 2.48 -7.67 9.62
C GLN A 40 3.64 -7.09 8.81
N TRP A 41 4.87 -7.17 9.32
CA TRP A 41 6.04 -6.66 8.63
C TRP A 41 6.31 -7.41 7.32
N VAL A 42 6.29 -8.74 7.35
CA VAL A 42 6.46 -9.58 6.17
C VAL A 42 5.36 -9.31 5.14
N ALA A 43 4.10 -9.24 5.58
CA ALA A 43 2.99 -8.91 4.69
C ALA A 43 3.20 -7.55 4.01
N LYS A 44 3.67 -6.52 4.73
CA LYS A 44 3.98 -5.20 4.16
C LYS A 44 5.09 -5.25 3.12
N GLN A 45 6.14 -6.04 3.34
CA GLN A 45 7.22 -6.20 2.35
C GLN A 45 6.73 -6.95 1.11
N VAL A 46 5.96 -8.02 1.28
CA VAL A 46 5.37 -8.79 0.18
C VAL A 46 4.38 -7.93 -0.62
N HIS A 47 3.62 -7.04 0.03
CA HIS A 47 2.82 -6.02 -0.68
C HIS A 47 3.70 -5.23 -1.65
N GLY A 48 4.84 -4.71 -1.17
CA GLY A 48 5.80 -3.99 -1.99
C GLY A 48 6.30 -4.79 -3.18
N VAL A 49 6.64 -6.07 -2.99
CA VAL A 49 7.06 -6.98 -4.07
C VAL A 49 5.99 -7.09 -5.16
N VAL A 50 4.72 -7.27 -4.79
CA VAL A 50 3.61 -7.36 -5.76
C VAL A 50 3.46 -6.05 -6.51
N ILE A 51 3.43 -4.91 -5.83
CA ILE A 51 3.28 -3.59 -6.49
C ILE A 51 4.48 -3.29 -7.42
N LEU A 52 5.70 -3.59 -6.99
CA LEU A 52 6.90 -3.38 -7.79
C LEU A 52 6.88 -4.20 -9.08
N TYR A 53 6.47 -5.47 -9.01
CA TYR A 53 6.36 -6.30 -10.19
C TYR A 53 5.13 -5.95 -11.04
N ASP A 54 3.92 -6.14 -10.50
CA ASP A 54 2.68 -6.15 -11.28
C ASP A 54 2.26 -4.77 -11.78
N TYR A 55 2.69 -3.71 -11.10
CA TYR A 55 2.46 -2.34 -11.52
C TYR A 55 3.71 -1.69 -12.12
N TYR A 56 4.78 -1.47 -11.35
CA TYR A 56 5.89 -0.62 -11.82
C TYR A 56 6.75 -1.26 -12.92
N HIS A 57 7.25 -2.48 -12.70
CA HIS A 57 8.08 -3.19 -13.67
C HIS A 57 7.32 -3.46 -14.96
N ARG A 58 6.06 -3.91 -14.83
CA ARG A 58 5.16 -4.10 -15.99
C ARG A 58 4.81 -2.80 -16.71
N LYS A 59 4.73 -1.66 -16.02
CA LYS A 59 4.48 -0.35 -16.65
C LYS A 59 5.67 0.07 -17.52
N GLN A 60 6.90 -0.25 -17.11
CA GLN A 60 8.11 -0.03 -17.90
C GLN A 60 8.26 -1.06 -19.03
N HIS A 61 7.75 -2.28 -18.83
CA HIS A 61 7.89 -3.41 -19.75
C HIS A 61 6.54 -4.08 -20.02
N ARG A 62 5.71 -3.44 -20.86
CA ARG A 62 4.31 -3.81 -21.12
C ARG A 62 4.10 -5.22 -21.69
N GLN A 63 5.15 -5.85 -22.22
CA GLN A 63 5.13 -7.23 -22.70
C GLN A 63 5.09 -8.28 -21.58
N LEU A 64 5.38 -7.89 -20.33
CA LEU A 64 5.41 -8.81 -19.21
C LEU A 64 4.00 -9.18 -18.74
N GLU A 65 3.82 -10.45 -18.42
CA GLU A 65 2.56 -11.00 -17.96
C GLU A 65 2.22 -10.53 -16.53
N PHE A 66 0.93 -10.28 -16.30
CA PHE A 66 0.41 -9.99 -14.98
C PHE A 66 0.37 -11.28 -14.15
N LEU A 67 0.82 -11.22 -12.90
CA LEU A 67 0.72 -12.34 -11.97
C LEU A 67 -0.52 -12.18 -11.09
N GLY A 68 -1.56 -12.96 -11.37
CA GLY A 68 -2.70 -13.07 -10.46
C GLY A 68 -2.32 -13.72 -9.13
N PHE A 69 -3.18 -13.57 -8.12
CA PHE A 69 -2.97 -14.06 -6.74
C PHE A 69 -2.38 -15.48 -6.66
N GLU A 70 -2.99 -16.44 -7.34
CA GLU A 70 -2.56 -17.85 -7.29
C GLU A 70 -1.17 -18.06 -7.90
N SER A 71 -0.93 -17.48 -9.09
CA SER A 71 0.37 -17.54 -9.77
C SER A 71 1.47 -16.88 -8.95
N PHE A 72 1.16 -15.73 -8.34
CA PHE A 72 2.10 -15.01 -7.48
C PHE A 72 2.45 -15.82 -6.23
N CYS A 73 1.45 -16.41 -5.56
CA CYS A 73 1.67 -17.28 -4.40
C CYS A 73 2.56 -18.48 -4.76
N LYS A 74 2.27 -19.16 -5.88
CA LYS A 74 3.06 -20.30 -6.37
C LYS A 74 4.50 -19.89 -6.66
N LEU A 75 4.71 -18.75 -7.33
CA LEU A 75 6.04 -18.25 -7.66
C LEU A 75 6.85 -17.92 -6.40
N ILE A 76 6.26 -17.18 -5.45
CA ILE A 76 6.90 -16.85 -4.18
C ILE A 76 7.29 -18.12 -3.41
N ALA A 77 6.43 -19.13 -3.37
CA ALA A 77 6.72 -20.38 -2.67
C ALA A 77 7.94 -21.11 -3.25
N VAL A 78 8.15 -21.01 -4.57
CA VAL A 78 9.33 -21.57 -5.25
C VAL A 78 10.57 -20.72 -4.99
N LEU A 79 10.47 -19.40 -5.17
CA LEU A 79 11.62 -18.50 -5.06
C LEU A 79 12.08 -18.27 -3.62
N LYS A 80 11.15 -18.27 -2.66
CA LYS A 80 11.41 -17.99 -1.25
C LYS A 80 10.64 -18.95 -0.33
N PRO A 81 11.03 -20.24 -0.26
CA PRO A 81 10.37 -21.23 0.59
C PRO A 81 10.14 -20.83 2.06
N PRO A 82 11.03 -20.05 2.73
CA PRO A 82 10.77 -19.57 4.09
C PRO A 82 9.47 -18.76 4.26
N LEU A 83 8.95 -18.13 3.19
CA LEU A 83 7.66 -17.43 3.24
C LEU A 83 6.47 -18.37 3.46
N LEU A 84 6.62 -19.68 3.23
CA LEU A 84 5.56 -20.65 3.49
C LEU A 84 5.14 -20.65 4.98
N ALA A 85 6.01 -20.29 5.91
CA ALA A 85 5.65 -20.15 7.32
C ALA A 85 4.61 -19.03 7.58
N TYR A 86 4.40 -18.14 6.62
CA TYR A 86 3.47 -17.01 6.67
C TYR A 86 2.23 -17.22 5.80
N MET A 87 2.10 -18.37 5.14
CA MET A 87 1.07 -18.67 4.14
C MET A 87 0.32 -19.96 4.52
N LYS A 88 -0.98 -20.02 4.21
CA LYS A 88 -1.88 -21.15 4.54
C LYS A 88 -2.57 -21.75 3.31
N TYR A 89 -2.83 -20.94 2.29
CA TYR A 89 -3.47 -21.32 1.04
C TYR A 89 -2.77 -22.48 0.35
N LEU A 90 -1.43 -22.42 0.23
CA LEU A 90 -0.63 -23.45 -0.41
C LEU A 90 -0.44 -24.72 0.43
N GLN A 91 -0.84 -24.69 1.70
CA GLN A 91 -0.74 -25.83 2.62
C GLN A 91 -2.07 -26.60 2.73
N ARG A 92 -3.09 -26.19 1.97
CA ARG A 92 -4.43 -26.78 2.02
C ARG A 92 -4.44 -28.13 1.28
N ASN A 93 -4.89 -29.18 1.96
CA ASN A 93 -5.34 -30.41 1.32
C ASN A 93 -6.79 -30.22 0.84
N ASP A 94 -7.16 -30.82 -0.29
CA ASP A 94 -8.44 -30.60 -1.02
C ASP A 94 -9.74 -30.81 -0.21
N ASP A 95 -9.70 -31.39 1.00
CA ASP A 95 -10.89 -31.86 1.74
C ASP A 95 -11.72 -30.76 2.46
N ALA A 96 -11.46 -29.47 2.23
CA ALA A 96 -12.09 -28.36 2.97
C ALA A 96 -13.06 -27.52 2.12
N GLU A 97 -14.00 -28.13 1.40
CA GLU A 97 -14.89 -27.44 0.45
C GLU A 97 -15.99 -26.53 1.06
N LEU A 98 -16.09 -26.35 2.38
CA LEU A 98 -17.26 -25.70 3.02
C LEU A 98 -17.02 -24.40 3.78
N VAL A 99 -15.84 -23.77 3.65
CA VAL A 99 -15.57 -22.48 4.29
C VAL A 99 -15.16 -21.46 3.25
N ASP A 100 -15.75 -20.27 3.37
CA ASP A 100 -15.40 -19.05 2.63
C ASP A 100 -13.87 -18.94 2.45
N PRO A 101 -13.35 -19.09 1.21
CA PRO A 101 -11.91 -19.20 0.94
C PRO A 101 -11.14 -17.96 1.42
N GLU A 102 -11.75 -16.78 1.37
CA GLU A 102 -11.13 -15.52 1.84
C GLU A 102 -10.94 -15.50 3.37
N LYS A 103 -11.82 -16.18 4.12
CA LYS A 103 -11.71 -16.28 5.58
C LYS A 103 -10.58 -17.19 6.03
N GLN A 104 -10.05 -18.04 5.15
CA GLN A 104 -8.97 -18.97 5.45
C GLN A 104 -7.58 -18.46 5.07
N LEU A 105 -7.49 -17.37 4.31
CA LEU A 105 -6.22 -16.77 3.92
C LEU A 105 -5.47 -16.22 5.14
N SER A 106 -4.16 -16.44 5.16
CA SER A 106 -3.22 -15.76 6.04
C SER A 106 -3.17 -14.25 5.77
N LEU A 107 -2.55 -13.50 6.67
CA LEU A 107 -2.36 -12.05 6.48
C LEU A 107 -1.58 -11.76 5.19
N THR A 108 -0.49 -12.48 4.95
CA THR A 108 0.35 -12.32 3.75
C THR A 108 -0.45 -12.60 2.48
N GLU A 109 -1.26 -13.66 2.46
CA GLU A 109 -2.09 -13.99 1.28
C GLU A 109 -3.16 -12.95 1.01
N LYS A 110 -3.86 -12.46 2.05
CA LYS A 110 -4.81 -11.35 1.88
C LYS A 110 -4.12 -10.13 1.31
N THR A 111 -2.90 -9.85 1.76
CA THR A 111 -2.11 -8.74 1.25
C THR A 111 -1.70 -8.93 -0.21
N ILE A 112 -1.32 -10.14 -0.63
CA ILE A 112 -1.04 -10.45 -2.04
C ILE A 112 -2.31 -10.25 -2.88
N MET A 113 -3.43 -10.82 -2.45
CA MET A 113 -4.71 -10.72 -3.16
C MET A 113 -5.13 -9.26 -3.35
N ASN A 114 -5.12 -8.48 -2.27
CA ASN A 114 -5.45 -7.06 -2.31
C ASN A 114 -4.48 -6.26 -3.19
N ALA A 115 -3.18 -6.59 -3.18
CA ALA A 115 -2.17 -5.93 -4.01
C ALA A 115 -2.34 -6.26 -5.51
N CYS A 116 -2.65 -7.51 -5.84
CA CYS A 116 -2.98 -7.92 -7.22
C CYS A 116 -4.23 -7.18 -7.71
N ASP A 117 -5.30 -7.13 -6.91
CA ASP A 117 -6.53 -6.41 -7.24
C ASP A 117 -6.27 -4.91 -7.45
N LEU A 118 -5.44 -4.31 -6.58
CA LEU A 118 -5.01 -2.93 -6.73
C LEU A 118 -4.25 -2.71 -8.04
N CYS A 119 -3.29 -3.58 -8.37
CA CYS A 119 -2.53 -3.50 -9.62
C CYS A 119 -3.41 -3.68 -10.85
N MET A 120 -4.42 -4.56 -10.79
CA MET A 120 -5.40 -4.71 -11.86
C MET A 120 -6.18 -3.42 -12.11
N ARG A 121 -6.64 -2.75 -11.04
CA ARG A 121 -7.37 -1.47 -11.13
C ARG A 121 -6.49 -0.32 -11.63
N LEU A 122 -5.26 -0.23 -11.12
CA LEU A 122 -4.29 0.77 -11.56
C LEU A 122 -3.90 0.59 -13.03
N SER A 123 -3.90 -0.65 -13.51
CA SER A 123 -3.64 -1.05 -14.90
C SER A 123 -2.31 -0.53 -15.44
N ALA A 124 -1.26 -1.35 -15.35
CA ALA A 124 0.09 -1.01 -15.85
C ALA A 124 0.17 -0.65 -17.35
N SER A 125 -0.85 -0.99 -18.14
CA SER A 125 -0.92 -0.62 -19.56
C SER A 125 -1.32 0.84 -19.81
N LYS A 126 -1.93 1.52 -18.82
CA LYS A 126 -2.34 2.92 -18.91
C LYS A 126 -1.20 3.84 -18.45
N ASP A 127 -1.04 4.97 -19.13
CA ASP A 127 -0.09 6.01 -18.70
C ASP A 127 -0.58 6.68 -17.41
N ILE A 128 -1.88 7.02 -17.37
CA ILE A 128 -2.58 7.61 -16.22
C ILE A 128 -3.59 6.57 -15.69
N PRO A 129 -3.50 6.17 -14.40
CA PRO A 129 -4.46 5.25 -13.81
C PRO A 129 -5.84 5.90 -13.70
N ASP A 130 -6.88 5.07 -13.77
CA ASP A 130 -8.24 5.51 -13.51
C ASP A 130 -8.48 5.52 -12.00
N ILE A 131 -8.38 6.72 -11.43
CA ILE A 131 -8.47 6.96 -9.98
C ILE A 131 -9.81 7.60 -9.60
N GLU A 132 -10.78 7.63 -10.52
CA GLU A 132 -12.11 8.17 -10.23
C GLU A 132 -12.77 7.37 -9.10
N GLY A 133 -13.32 8.08 -8.11
CA GLY A 133 -13.94 7.48 -6.92
C GLY A 133 -12.99 6.96 -5.85
N TRP A 134 -11.67 7.13 -5.99
CA TRP A 134 -10.72 6.76 -4.93
C TRP A 134 -10.69 7.83 -3.85
N SER A 135 -10.84 7.43 -2.58
CA SER A 135 -10.73 8.36 -1.45
C SER A 135 -9.27 8.73 -1.18
N ILE A 136 -9.01 10.02 -0.95
CA ILE A 136 -7.71 10.49 -0.46
C ILE A 136 -7.67 10.28 1.05
N SER A 137 -6.71 9.48 1.51
CA SER A 137 -6.48 9.21 2.93
C SER A 137 -5.38 10.08 3.55
N GLU A 138 -4.44 10.56 2.75
CA GLU A 138 -3.23 11.25 3.22
C GLU A 138 -2.72 12.22 2.16
N VAL A 139 -2.10 13.32 2.60
CA VAL A 139 -1.38 14.27 1.76
C VAL A 139 0.11 14.22 2.13
N ALA A 140 0.95 13.96 1.12
CA ALA A 140 2.41 13.98 1.26
C ALA A 140 3.00 15.20 0.52
N VAL A 141 3.92 15.92 1.17
CA VAL A 141 4.58 17.10 0.60
C VAL A 141 6.06 16.83 0.38
N PHE A 142 6.51 16.99 -0.86
CA PHE A 142 7.91 16.95 -1.23
C PHE A 142 8.44 18.36 -1.48
N LEU A 143 9.13 18.90 -0.49
CA LEU A 143 9.72 20.23 -0.56
C LEU A 143 11.07 20.18 -1.26
N VAL A 144 11.20 20.95 -2.34
CA VAL A 144 12.43 21.13 -3.09
C VAL A 144 12.82 22.59 -3.12
N ASP A 145 14.12 22.87 -3.17
CA ASP A 145 14.61 24.22 -3.38
C ASP A 145 14.25 24.74 -4.79
N SER A 146 14.38 26.05 -5.01
CA SER A 146 14.05 26.69 -6.29
C SER A 146 14.89 26.17 -7.47
N ARG A 147 16.05 25.57 -7.18
CA ARG A 147 16.95 24.96 -8.17
C ARG A 147 16.61 23.49 -8.44
N LYS A 148 15.75 22.86 -7.63
CA LYS A 148 15.44 21.42 -7.63
C LYS A 148 16.66 20.55 -7.40
N GLU A 149 17.64 21.05 -6.65
CA GLU A 149 18.89 20.37 -6.34
C GLU A 149 18.86 19.75 -4.94
N ASN A 150 18.10 20.35 -4.02
CA ASN A 150 17.99 19.87 -2.65
C ASN A 150 16.52 19.66 -2.28
N CYS A 151 16.26 18.67 -1.42
CA CYS A 151 14.97 18.45 -0.81
C CYS A 151 15.06 18.46 0.71
N LEU A 152 13.96 18.85 1.35
CA LEU A 152 13.82 18.78 2.79
C LEU A 152 13.04 17.51 3.14
N LEU A 153 13.61 16.69 4.03
CA LEU A 153 13.02 15.45 4.53
C LEU A 153 12.95 15.50 6.05
N LEU A 154 12.00 14.76 6.63
CA LEU A 154 11.85 14.60 8.06
C LEU A 154 12.60 13.37 8.55
N PHE A 155 13.48 13.57 9.53
CA PHE A 155 14.09 12.45 10.24
C PHE A 155 13.24 12.14 11.47
N SER A 156 12.45 11.08 11.42
CA SER A 156 11.62 10.67 12.56
C SER A 156 12.33 9.59 13.38
N LYS A 157 12.37 9.80 14.70
CA LYS A 157 12.77 8.75 15.66
C LYS A 157 11.69 7.68 15.78
N ASP A 158 10.44 8.02 15.49
CA ASP A 158 9.29 7.13 15.63
C ASP A 158 9.18 6.14 14.46
N SER A 159 9.74 6.47 13.28
CA SER A 159 9.81 5.60 12.10
C SER A 159 11.10 4.76 12.02
N ASN A 160 11.74 4.46 13.16
CA ASN A 160 13.02 3.74 13.23
C ASN A 160 14.19 4.47 12.54
N GLY A 161 14.19 5.80 12.52
CA GLY A 161 15.33 6.58 12.00
C GLY A 161 15.42 6.63 10.49
N VAL A 162 14.27 6.62 9.81
CA VAL A 162 14.18 6.75 8.35
C VAL A 162 13.79 8.19 7.99
N TRP A 163 14.36 8.69 6.89
CA TRP A 163 13.98 9.97 6.30
C TRP A 163 12.65 9.83 5.54
N SER A 164 11.66 10.66 5.86
CA SER A 164 10.32 10.65 5.25
C SER A 164 9.91 12.02 4.70
N LEU A 165 8.82 12.04 3.94
CA LEU A 165 8.16 13.27 3.51
C LEU A 165 7.32 13.87 4.65
N PHE A 166 6.80 15.07 4.41
CA PHE A 166 5.80 15.67 5.28
C PHE A 166 4.44 15.08 4.94
N GLU A 167 4.02 14.11 5.74
CA GLU A 167 2.77 13.37 5.54
C GLU A 167 1.74 13.83 6.57
N LYS A 168 0.48 13.97 6.14
CA LYS A 168 -0.64 14.31 7.02
C LYS A 168 -1.92 13.62 6.57
N ASP A 169 -2.53 12.90 7.49
CA ASP A 169 -3.80 12.21 7.27
C ASP A 169 -4.93 13.20 6.95
N VAL A 170 -5.80 12.79 6.04
CA VAL A 170 -7.03 13.51 5.72
C VAL A 170 -8.12 13.04 6.68
N ASP A 171 -8.44 13.87 7.69
CA ASP A 171 -9.55 13.62 8.60
C ASP A 171 -10.90 13.73 7.85
N ILE A 172 -11.43 12.59 7.42
CA ILE A 172 -12.75 12.49 6.75
C ILE A 172 -13.89 12.96 7.67
N SER A 173 -13.67 13.06 8.99
CA SER A 173 -14.68 13.53 9.94
C SER A 173 -15.04 15.01 9.82
N ASN A 174 -14.21 15.83 9.17
CA ASN A 174 -14.39 17.29 9.15
C ASN A 174 -14.99 17.84 7.86
N GLN A 175 -15.37 16.99 6.90
CA GLN A 175 -16.03 17.45 5.66
C GLN A 175 -17.51 17.82 5.85
N SER A 176 -18.04 17.83 7.08
CA SER A 176 -19.33 18.44 7.37
C SER A 176 -19.16 19.82 8.04
N SER A 177 -19.28 20.87 7.23
CA SER A 177 -19.77 22.21 7.58
C SER A 177 -18.89 23.10 8.49
N GLU A 178 -18.29 24.14 7.91
CA GLU A 178 -17.95 25.39 8.62
C GLU A 178 -19.18 26.29 8.78
N ALA A 179 -19.66 26.45 10.02
CA ALA A 179 -20.22 27.68 10.59
C ALA A 179 -20.40 27.52 12.13
N MET A 180 -19.62 28.28 12.89
CA MET A 180 -19.55 28.40 14.38
C MET A 180 -20.83 29.01 15.02
N PRO A 181 -20.96 29.19 16.37
CA PRO A 181 -20.58 28.36 17.54
C PRO A 181 -21.74 28.15 18.57
N ASP A 182 -21.42 27.41 19.64
CA ASP A 182 -22.00 27.35 21.00
C ASP A 182 -23.22 26.45 21.37
N LEU A 183 -22.92 25.64 22.40
CA LEU A 183 -23.74 25.07 23.48
C LEU A 183 -24.93 24.13 23.17
N LYS A 184 -24.71 22.83 23.44
CA LYS A 184 -25.41 21.98 24.46
C LYS A 184 -25.45 20.50 24.04
N GLN A 185 -25.03 19.63 24.97
CA GLN A 185 -25.27 18.18 24.92
C GLN A 185 -26.77 17.87 24.72
N CYS A 186 -27.11 17.00 23.76
CA CYS A 186 -27.94 15.80 24.00
C CYS A 186 -28.30 15.01 22.73
N LYS A 187 -28.05 13.69 22.84
CA LYS A 187 -28.89 12.55 22.39
C LYS A 187 -28.91 12.17 20.90
N LYS A 188 -28.44 10.93 20.69
CA LYS A 188 -28.67 10.01 19.57
C LYS A 188 -30.04 10.20 18.89
N LYS A 189 -30.03 10.51 17.59
CA LYS A 189 -31.08 10.11 16.64
C LYS A 189 -30.43 9.57 15.37
N ARG A 190 -30.64 8.28 15.10
CA ARG A 190 -30.42 7.68 13.77
C ARG A 190 -31.32 8.41 12.78
N ILE A 191 -30.73 9.05 11.78
CA ILE A 191 -31.42 9.48 10.58
C ILE A 191 -30.61 8.95 9.41
N THR A 192 -31.14 7.89 8.80
CA THR A 192 -30.78 7.43 7.46
C THR A 192 -31.04 8.55 6.47
N LYS A 193 -30.01 9.33 6.13
CA LYS A 193 -30.01 10.14 4.91
C LYS A 193 -29.27 9.36 3.83
N LYS A 194 -29.98 9.09 2.73
CA LYS A 194 -29.39 8.63 1.47
C LYS A 194 -28.25 9.58 1.09
N PRO A 195 -27.07 9.09 0.67
CA PRO A 195 -26.07 9.95 0.08
C PRO A 195 -26.65 10.55 -1.21
N SER A 196 -26.62 11.88 -1.30
CA SER A 196 -26.86 12.59 -2.56
C SER A 196 -25.78 12.17 -3.55
N ARG A 197 -26.18 12.07 -4.82
CA ARG A 197 -25.31 11.79 -5.97
C ARG A 197 -24.51 13.04 -6.34
N ASP A 198 -23.82 13.63 -5.38
CA ASP A 198 -22.79 14.60 -5.66
C ASP A 198 -21.49 13.84 -5.59
N ASP A 199 -20.89 13.66 -6.76
CA ASP A 199 -19.52 13.20 -6.91
C ASP A 199 -18.65 14.04 -5.95
N PRO A 200 -17.91 13.46 -5.00
CA PRO A 200 -17.08 14.23 -4.09
C PRO A 200 -15.91 14.77 -4.92
N SER A 201 -16.13 15.88 -5.62
CA SER A 201 -15.06 16.60 -6.29
C SER A 201 -13.99 16.87 -5.24
N ILE A 202 -12.79 16.33 -5.45
CA ILE A 202 -11.66 16.51 -4.55
C ILE A 202 -11.51 18.01 -4.30
N ASN A 203 -11.65 18.43 -3.04
CA ASN A 203 -11.46 19.81 -2.66
C ASN A 203 -9.95 20.11 -2.64
N GLU A 204 -9.40 20.46 -3.82
CA GLU A 204 -7.99 20.76 -4.00
C GLU A 204 -7.50 21.85 -3.04
N ASP A 205 -8.32 22.88 -2.78
CA ASP A 205 -7.98 23.97 -1.85
C ASP A 205 -7.80 23.44 -0.42
N ALA A 206 -8.67 22.53 0.03
CA ALA A 206 -8.55 21.91 1.35
C ALA A 206 -7.29 21.03 1.45
N MET A 207 -6.97 20.27 0.39
CA MET A 207 -5.75 19.45 0.34
C MET A 207 -4.49 20.33 0.34
N GLN A 208 -4.52 21.45 -0.37
CA GLN A 208 -3.42 22.41 -0.40
C GLN A 208 -3.21 23.09 0.96
N GLN A 209 -4.30 23.47 1.65
CA GLN A 209 -4.20 23.99 3.02
C GLN A 209 -3.63 22.97 3.99
N LEU A 210 -4.04 21.69 3.86
CA LEU A 210 -3.49 20.59 4.66
C LEU A 210 -1.99 20.41 4.41
N ALA A 211 -1.56 20.48 3.13
CA ALA A 211 -0.16 20.44 2.74
C ALA A 211 0.66 21.60 3.35
N PHE A 212 0.16 22.83 3.30
CA PHE A 212 0.86 23.96 3.93
C PHE A 212 0.91 23.83 5.45
N SER A 213 -0.17 23.34 6.06
CA SER A 213 -0.23 23.07 7.51
C SER A 213 0.80 22.03 7.94
N SER A 214 0.98 20.94 7.18
CA SER A 214 1.96 19.90 7.54
C SER A 214 3.40 20.42 7.51
N VAL A 215 3.74 21.24 6.51
CA VAL A 215 5.06 21.90 6.42
C VAL A 215 5.27 22.88 7.57
N LYS A 216 4.27 23.73 7.85
CA LYS A 216 4.35 24.72 8.92
C LYS A 216 4.51 24.09 10.30
N GLU A 217 3.80 23.01 10.59
CA GLU A 217 3.90 22.29 11.87
C GLU A 217 5.30 21.67 12.05
N ALA A 218 5.86 21.12 10.99
CA ALA A 218 7.13 20.42 11.06
C ALA A 218 8.36 21.34 10.97
N THR A 219 8.25 22.50 10.32
CA THR A 219 9.38 23.43 10.09
C THR A 219 9.28 24.75 10.85
N GLY A 220 8.09 25.13 11.32
CA GLY A 220 7.81 26.45 11.89
C GLY A 220 7.79 27.59 10.86
N MET A 221 7.88 27.30 9.56
CA MET A 221 7.85 28.30 8.49
C MET A 221 6.42 28.82 8.25
N ASN A 222 6.27 30.14 8.05
CA ASN A 222 5.01 30.81 7.71
C ASN A 222 4.90 31.08 6.22
#